data_AF-A0A7C0Z7T1-F1
#
_entry.id   AF-A0A7C0Z7T1-F1
#
_cell.length_a   1.000
_cell.length_b   1.000
_cell.length_c   1.000
_cell.angle_alpha   90.00
_cell.angle_beta   90.00
_cell.angle_gamma   90.00
#
_symmetry.space_group_name_H-M   'P 1'
#
loop_
_entity.id
_entity.type
_entity.pdbx_description
1 polymer ?
#
loop_
_entity_poly.entity_id
_entity_poly.type
_entity_poly.pdbx_seq_one_letter_code
_entity_poly.pdbx_strand_id
1 'polypeptide(L)'
;MSNSYRKLLGQHFLKDKNLINKIISQIKEPQKRMILEIGAGHGELTLPLSSRCKEVIAIEIDRILFQRLREKVKALGIENVEILEGDILRLSLNEITGTSYEDIIIVGNIPYSISSPIIDWMIRERDHIEYAILMFQKEFSKRLCALPGNR
;
A
#
# COMPACT_ATOMS: atom_id res chain seq x y z
N MET A 1 -9.78 -5.23 -23.39
CA MET A 1 -8.55 -6.03 -23.14
C MET A 1 -8.33 -6.24 -21.63
N SER A 2 -9.28 -6.85 -20.91
CA SER A 2 -9.45 -6.54 -19.47
C SER A 2 -9.20 -7.65 -18.45
N ASN A 3 -8.99 -8.91 -18.84
CA ASN A 3 -8.95 -10.02 -17.87
C ASN A 3 -7.62 -10.79 -17.81
N SER A 4 -6.86 -10.88 -18.91
CA SER A 4 -5.56 -11.57 -18.94
C SER A 4 -4.46 -10.79 -18.21
N TYR A 5 -4.43 -9.47 -18.38
CA TYR A 5 -3.42 -8.58 -17.77
C TYR A 5 -3.56 -8.49 -16.24
N ARG A 6 -4.80 -8.42 -15.73
CA ARG A 6 -5.09 -8.45 -14.28
C ARG A 6 -4.65 -9.74 -13.62
N LYS A 7 -4.81 -10.87 -14.32
CA LYS A 7 -4.38 -12.20 -13.84
C LYS A 7 -2.85 -12.32 -13.79
N LEU A 8 -2.14 -11.68 -14.71
CA LEU A 8 -0.67 -11.59 -14.70
C LEU A 8 -0.15 -10.79 -13.49
N LEU A 9 -0.84 -9.72 -13.10
CA LEU A 9 -0.48 -8.90 -11.94
C LEU A 9 -1.04 -9.43 -10.60
N GLY A 10 -1.85 -10.49 -10.62
CA GLY A 10 -2.41 -11.10 -9.39
C GLY A 10 -3.34 -10.17 -8.60
N GLN A 11 -3.98 -9.20 -9.25
CA GLN A 11 -4.77 -8.15 -8.60
C GLN A 11 -6.07 -8.69 -7.99
N HIS A 12 -6.25 -8.46 -6.69
CA HIS A 12 -7.50 -8.69 -5.97
C HIS A 12 -7.93 -7.40 -5.26
N PHE A 13 -9.05 -6.81 -5.67
CA PHE A 13 -9.51 -5.54 -5.08
C PHE A 13 -10.23 -5.76 -3.75
N LEU A 14 -9.86 -4.94 -2.76
CA LEU A 14 -10.46 -4.96 -1.43
C LEU A 14 -11.82 -4.27 -1.45
N LYS A 15 -12.92 -5.03 -1.39
CA LYS A 15 -14.29 -4.46 -1.42
C LYS A 15 -14.99 -4.47 -0.06
N ASP A 16 -14.46 -5.22 0.90
CA ASP A 16 -15.05 -5.33 2.23
C ASP A 16 -14.74 -4.07 3.07
N LYS A 17 -15.77 -3.25 3.26
CA LYS A 17 -15.69 -2.02 4.07
C LYS A 17 -15.31 -2.29 5.52
N ASN A 18 -15.71 -3.42 6.10
CA ASN A 18 -15.36 -3.74 7.48
C ASN A 18 -13.87 -4.02 7.60
N LEU A 19 -13.29 -4.71 6.61
CA LEU A 19 -11.86 -4.98 6.57
C LEU A 19 -11.06 -3.71 6.33
N ILE A 20 -11.50 -2.83 5.43
CA ILE A 20 -10.90 -1.50 5.22
C ILE A 20 -10.89 -0.70 6.54
N ASN A 21 -12.04 -0.62 7.21
CA ASN A 21 -12.15 0.08 8.50
C ASN A 21 -11.26 -0.55 9.57
N LYS A 22 -11.12 -1.88 9.58
CA LYS A 22 -10.24 -2.59 10.49
C LYS A 22 -8.77 -2.27 10.24
N ILE A 23 -8.34 -2.15 8.98
CA ILE A 23 -6.97 -1.72 8.62
C ILE A 23 -6.72 -0.30 9.14
N ILE A 24 -7.62 0.63 8.82
CA ILE A 24 -7.49 2.05 9.21
C ILE A 24 -7.50 2.21 10.73
N SER A 25 -8.27 1.41 11.47
CA SER A 25 -8.31 1.48 12.93
C SER A 25 -7.03 1.03 13.63
N GLN A 26 -6.12 0.33 12.93
CA GLN A 26 -4.78 0.02 13.45
C GLN A 26 -3.80 1.20 13.32
N ILE A 27 -4.17 2.26 12.59
CA ILE A 27 -3.32 3.45 12.43
C ILE A 27 -3.47 4.33 13.68
N LYS A 28 -2.38 4.49 14.44
CA LYS A 28 -2.37 5.33 15.64
C LYS A 28 -2.19 6.80 15.27
N GLU A 29 -2.99 7.68 15.87
CA GLU A 29 -2.96 9.12 15.63
C GLU A 29 -2.95 9.51 14.14
N PRO A 30 -3.87 8.98 13.30
CA PRO A 30 -3.75 9.00 11.84
C PRO A 30 -3.59 10.42 11.27
N GLN A 31 -4.19 11.43 11.91
CA GLN A 31 -4.08 12.85 11.54
C GLN A 31 -2.64 13.42 11.59
N LYS A 32 -1.69 12.69 12.18
CA LYS A 32 -0.26 13.04 12.19
C LYS A 32 0.58 12.19 11.24
N ARG A 33 -0.02 11.15 10.64
CA ARG A 33 0.70 10.09 9.94
C ARG A 33 0.77 10.31 8.43
N MET A 34 1.96 10.08 7.89
CA MET A 34 2.17 9.85 6.47
C MET A 34 1.98 8.36 6.18
N ILE A 35 1.15 8.06 5.18
CA ILE A 35 0.87 6.70 4.75
C ILE A 35 1.46 6.45 3.37
N LEU A 36 2.20 5.37 3.23
CA LEU A 36 2.55 4.81 1.93
C LEU A 36 1.63 3.62 1.63
N GLU A 37 0.77 3.76 0.63
CA GLU A 37 -0.06 2.67 0.14
C GLU A 37 0.62 1.95 -1.04
N ILE A 38 0.79 0.64 -0.92
CA ILE A 38 1.32 -0.22 -1.99
C ILE A 38 0.15 -0.92 -2.69
N GLY A 39 0.00 -0.67 -3.99
CA GLY A 39 -1.04 -1.29 -4.83
C GLY A 39 -2.40 -0.63 -4.65
N ALA A 40 -2.48 0.66 -5.00
CA ALA A 40 -3.65 1.51 -4.75
C ALA A 40 -4.95 1.04 -5.45
N GLY A 41 -4.82 0.33 -6.57
CA GLY A 41 -5.95 -0.21 -7.31
C GLY A 41 -6.95 0.86 -7.77
N HIS A 42 -8.21 0.74 -7.37
CA HIS A 42 -9.25 1.74 -7.67
C HIS A 42 -9.43 2.77 -6.54
N GLY A 43 -8.54 2.75 -5.55
CA GLY A 43 -8.55 3.63 -4.38
C GLY A 43 -9.49 3.17 -3.27
N GLU A 44 -9.78 1.87 -3.17
CA GLU A 44 -10.64 1.33 -2.13
C GLU A 44 -10.09 1.59 -0.72
N LEU A 45 -8.77 1.63 -0.55
CA LEU A 45 -8.11 2.00 0.69
C LEU A 45 -7.59 3.46 0.64
N THR A 46 -7.09 3.93 -0.50
CA THR A 46 -6.62 5.32 -0.70
C THR A 46 -7.64 6.37 -0.25
N LEU A 47 -8.89 6.27 -0.70
CA LEU A 47 -9.90 7.31 -0.46
C LEU A 47 -10.36 7.38 1.01
N PRO A 48 -10.59 6.24 1.70
CA PRO A 48 -10.81 6.28 3.14
C PRO A 48 -9.60 6.78 3.94
N LEU A 49 -8.37 6.45 3.53
CA LEU A 49 -7.15 6.95 4.18
C LEU A 49 -7.03 8.47 4.07
N SER A 50 -7.31 9.04 2.89
CA SER A 50 -7.23 10.49 2.67
C SER A 50 -8.11 11.29 3.62
N SER A 51 -9.24 10.71 4.05
CA SER A 51 -10.17 11.35 4.99
C SER A 51 -9.73 11.26 6.46
N ARG A 52 -8.67 10.50 6.76
CA ARG A 52 -8.28 10.17 8.14
C ARG A 52 -6.83 10.50 8.46
N CYS A 53 -5.97 10.51 7.44
CA CYS A 53 -4.53 10.64 7.60
C CYS A 53 -4.03 12.01 7.16
N LYS A 54 -2.86 12.42 7.66
CA LYS A 54 -2.25 13.69 7.28
C LYS A 54 -1.98 13.74 5.78
N GLU A 55 -1.36 12.68 5.27
CA GLU A 55 -0.89 12.58 3.89
C GLU A 55 -0.85 11.12 3.45
N VAL A 56 -1.18 10.88 2.18
CA VAL A 56 -1.15 9.53 1.58
C VAL A 56 -0.41 9.60 0.25
N ILE A 57 0.64 8.79 0.12
CA ILE A 57 1.28 8.52 -1.16
C ILE A 57 0.88 7.11 -1.57
N ALA A 58 0.24 6.97 -2.73
CA ALA A 58 -0.26 5.69 -3.22
C ALA A 58 0.47 5.27 -4.50
N ILE A 59 1.12 4.11 -4.46
CA ILE A 59 1.88 3.54 -5.57
C ILE A 59 1.00 2.55 -6.33
N GLU A 60 0.95 2.68 -7.66
CA GLU A 60 0.28 1.73 -8.55
C GLU A 60 1.16 1.42 -9.77
N ILE A 61 1.32 0.13 -10.06
CA ILE A 61 2.11 -0.37 -11.19
C ILE A 61 1.28 -0.43 -12.48
N ASP A 62 -0.04 -0.64 -12.37
CA ASP A 62 -0.95 -0.63 -13.50
C ASP A 62 -1.27 0.81 -13.91
N ARG A 63 -0.63 1.25 -15.00
CA ARG A 63 -0.81 2.58 -15.60
C ARG A 63 -2.27 2.99 -15.81
N ILE A 64 -3.17 2.05 -16.16
CA ILE A 64 -4.59 2.36 -16.40
C ILE A 64 -5.27 2.66 -15.06
N LEU A 65 -4.97 1.89 -14.02
CA LEU A 65 -5.50 2.12 -12.68
C LEU A 65 -4.95 3.42 -12.08
N PHE A 66 -3.64 3.64 -12.21
CA PHE A 66 -2.96 4.88 -11.84
C PHE A 66 -3.67 6.11 -12.42
N GLN A 67 -3.86 6.15 -13.74
CA GLN A 67 -4.51 7.30 -14.41
C GLN A 67 -5.93 7.54 -13.89
N ARG A 68 -6.72 6.47 -13.78
CA ARG A 68 -8.12 6.56 -13.31
C ARG A 68 -8.21 7.02 -11.87
N LEU A 69 -7.35 6.50 -11.00
CA LEU A 69 -7.33 6.89 -9.59
C LEU A 69 -6.89 8.35 -9.43
N ARG A 70 -5.86 8.78 -10.17
CA ARG A 70 -5.39 10.17 -10.18
C ARG A 70 -6.49 11.14 -10.64
N GLU A 71 -7.20 10.82 -11.72
CA GLU A 71 -8.34 11.61 -12.20
C GLU A 71 -9.46 11.67 -11.17
N LYS A 72 -9.78 10.54 -10.52
CA LYS A 72 -10.81 10.45 -9.48
C LYS A 72 -10.46 11.29 -8.25
N VAL A 73 -9.22 11.21 -7.74
CA VAL A 73 -8.73 12.01 -6.62
C VAL A 73 -8.84 13.50 -6.94
N LYS A 74 -8.42 13.91 -8.15
CA LYS A 74 -8.53 15.29 -8.63
C LYS A 74 -9.99 15.74 -8.72
N ALA A 75 -10.87 14.92 -9.30
CA ALA A 75 -12.29 15.25 -9.45
C ALA A 75 -13.02 15.40 -8.11
N LEU A 76 -12.55 14.69 -7.07
CA LEU A 76 -13.07 14.80 -5.70
C LEU A 76 -12.45 15.95 -4.89
N GLY A 77 -11.48 16.69 -5.45
CA GLY A 77 -10.81 17.79 -4.75
C GLY A 77 -9.98 17.34 -3.54
N ILE A 78 -9.43 16.12 -3.58
CA ILE A 78 -8.60 15.59 -2.50
C ILE A 78 -7.16 16.08 -2.70
N GLU A 79 -6.66 16.86 -1.75
CA GLU A 79 -5.35 17.54 -1.87
C GLU A 79 -4.21 16.82 -1.14
N ASN A 80 -4.52 16.00 -0.14
CA ASN A 80 -3.53 15.30 0.69
C ASN A 80 -3.18 13.89 0.17
N VAL A 81 -3.43 13.64 -1.11
CA VAL A 81 -3.15 12.36 -1.76
C VAL A 81 -2.30 12.59 -3.00
N GLU A 82 -1.13 11.96 -3.02
CA GLU A 82 -0.32 11.83 -4.21
C GLU A 82 -0.43 10.41 -4.75
N ILE A 83 -0.67 10.27 -6.06
CA ILE A 83 -0.69 8.98 -6.74
C ILE A 83 0.57 8.94 -7.61
N LEU A 84 1.38 7.89 -7.46
CA LEU A 84 2.59 7.66 -8.25
C LEU A 84 2.47 6.38 -9.07
N GLU A 85 2.87 6.45 -10.34
CA GLU A 85 3.02 5.29 -11.21
C GLU A 85 4.39 4.66 -10.95
N GLY A 86 4.43 3.39 -10.55
CA GLY A 86 5.71 2.75 -10.28
C GLY A 86 5.63 1.32 -9.76
N ASP A 87 6.76 0.63 -9.88
CA ASP A 87 7.02 -0.64 -9.21
C ASP A 87 7.74 -0.35 -7.89
N ILE A 88 7.04 -0.55 -6.77
CA ILE A 88 7.60 -0.30 -5.43
C ILE A 88 8.91 -1.05 -5.19
N LEU A 89 9.10 -2.23 -5.80
CA LEU A 89 10.31 -3.02 -5.61
C LEU A 89 11.57 -2.36 -6.19
N ARG A 90 11.39 -1.33 -7.02
CA ARG A 90 12.45 -0.58 -7.71
C ARG A 90 12.66 0.84 -7.16
N LEU A 91 11.82 1.27 -6.23
CA LEU A 91 11.86 2.60 -5.63
C LEU A 91 12.42 2.52 -4.21
N SER A 92 13.16 3.52 -3.76
CA SER A 92 13.50 3.73 -2.34
C SER A 92 12.50 4.68 -1.68
N LEU A 93 12.38 4.63 -0.36
CA LEU A 93 11.51 5.56 0.37
C LEU A 93 11.97 7.00 0.20
N ASN A 94 13.28 7.25 0.15
CA ASN A 94 13.83 8.60 -0.07
C ASN A 94 13.45 9.17 -1.46
N GLU A 95 13.38 8.33 -2.50
CA GLU A 95 12.90 8.76 -3.83
C GLU A 95 11.41 9.10 -3.81
N ILE A 96 10.63 8.43 -2.96
CA ILE A 96 9.17 8.59 -2.88
C ILE A 96 8.80 9.81 -2.05
N THR A 97 9.39 9.99 -0.87
CA THR A 97 8.95 10.99 0.11
C THR A 97 9.80 12.26 0.12
N GLY A 98 10.96 12.23 -0.55
CA GLY A 98 12.06 13.15 -0.24
C GLY A 98 12.57 12.89 1.18
N THR A 99 13.80 13.29 1.49
CA THR A 99 14.43 13.03 2.81
C THR A 99 13.75 13.75 4.00
N SER A 100 12.52 14.22 3.82
CA SER A 100 11.72 15.02 4.75
C SER A 100 10.86 14.18 5.69
N TYR A 101 10.73 12.87 5.45
CA TYR A 101 9.85 12.00 6.21
C TYR A 101 10.62 10.82 6.82
N GLU A 102 10.53 10.75 8.15
CA GLU A 102 10.90 9.61 8.97
C GLU A 102 9.58 9.00 9.52
N ASP A 103 9.61 7.73 9.96
CA ASP A 103 8.47 7.03 10.56
C ASP A 103 7.22 6.87 9.64
N ILE A 104 7.45 6.38 8.42
CA ILE A 104 6.39 6.10 7.44
C ILE A 104 5.61 4.85 7.86
N ILE A 105 4.28 4.89 7.74
CA ILE A 105 3.42 3.73 7.92
C ILE A 105 3.05 3.16 6.56
N ILE A 106 3.35 1.88 6.35
CA ILE A 106 3.06 1.19 5.10
C ILE A 106 1.73 0.44 5.20
N VAL A 107 0.88 0.57 4.20
CA VAL A 107 -0.38 -0.17 4.09
C VAL A 107 -0.51 -0.77 2.70
N GLY A 108 -1.20 -1.90 2.58
CA GLY A 108 -1.39 -2.48 1.25
C GLY A 108 -2.06 -3.84 1.25
N ASN A 109 -2.79 -4.10 0.17
CA ASN A 109 -3.26 -5.43 -0.16
C ASN A 109 -2.32 -6.06 -1.18
N ILE A 110 -1.35 -6.82 -0.70
CA ILE A 110 -0.20 -7.20 -1.52
C ILE A 110 -0.54 -8.41 -2.42
N PRO A 111 -0.35 -8.29 -3.75
CA PRO A 111 -0.48 -9.42 -4.66
C PRO A 111 0.45 -10.56 -4.26
N TYR A 112 -0.04 -11.79 -4.34
CA TYR A 112 0.67 -12.96 -3.82
C TYR A 112 2.00 -13.23 -4.52
N SER A 113 2.12 -12.85 -5.79
CA SER A 113 3.33 -13.00 -6.59
C SER A 113 4.51 -12.16 -6.07
N ILE A 114 4.25 -11.13 -5.27
CA ILE A 114 5.29 -10.20 -4.78
C ILE A 114 5.42 -10.17 -3.25
N SER A 115 4.76 -11.08 -2.52
CA SER A 115 4.78 -11.05 -1.04
C SER A 115 6.18 -11.11 -0.44
N SER A 116 7.04 -12.08 -0.83
CA SER A 116 8.42 -12.15 -0.29
C SER A 116 9.26 -10.95 -0.73
N PRO A 117 9.30 -10.56 -2.02
CA PRO A 117 10.03 -9.37 -2.45
C PRO A 117 9.63 -8.09 -1.72
N ILE A 118 8.35 -7.92 -1.37
CA ILE A 118 7.87 -6.77 -0.59
C ILE A 118 8.47 -6.78 0.82
N ILE A 119 8.49 -7.95 1.49
CA ILE A 119 9.12 -8.06 2.81
C ILE A 119 10.63 -7.75 2.72
N ASP A 120 11.32 -8.29 1.71
CA ASP A 120 12.75 -8.01 1.50
C ASP A 120 13.01 -6.52 1.22
N TRP A 121 12.14 -5.88 0.44
CA TRP A 121 12.18 -4.44 0.21
C TRP A 121 11.98 -3.65 1.51
N MET A 122 10.96 -3.99 2.31
CA MET A 122 10.74 -3.32 3.60
C MET A 122 11.90 -3.50 4.58
N ILE A 123 12.56 -4.66 4.59
CA ILE A 123 13.73 -4.89 5.45
C ILE A 123 14.89 -3.98 5.05
N ARG A 124 15.07 -3.72 3.74
CA ARG A 124 16.08 -2.78 3.23
C ARG A 124 15.75 -1.34 3.60
N GLU A 125 14.48 -0.97 3.55
CA GLU A 125 14.00 0.39 3.82
C GLU A 125 13.61 0.64 5.29
N ARG A 126 13.88 -0.32 6.19
CA ARG A 126 13.36 -0.37 7.56
C ARG A 126 13.66 0.86 8.43
N ASP A 127 14.75 1.57 8.14
CA ASP A 127 15.18 2.73 8.93
C ASP A 127 14.22 3.92 8.77
N HIS A 128 13.35 3.90 7.75
CA HIS A 128 12.31 4.91 7.52
C HIS A 128 10.90 4.42 7.86
N ILE A 129 10.73 3.16 8.27
CA ILE A 129 9.42 2.53 8.46
C ILE A 129 9.13 2.40 9.96
N GLU A 130 8.03 3.03 10.43
CA GLU A 130 7.59 2.85 11.82
C GLU A 130 6.94 1.47 11.99
N TYR A 131 5.98 1.14 11.12
CA TYR A 131 5.35 -0.17 11.04
C TYR A 131 4.56 -0.33 9.73
N ALA A 132 4.06 -1.54 9.49
CA ALA A 132 3.21 -1.83 8.34
C ALA A 132 1.95 -2.62 8.71
N ILE A 133 0.87 -2.37 7.96
CA ILE A 133 -0.40 -3.10 8.02
C ILE A 133 -0.68 -3.67 6.63
N LEU A 134 -0.28 -4.93 6.43
CA LEU A 134 -0.34 -5.59 5.13
C LEU A 134 -1.29 -6.78 5.14
N MET A 135 -1.96 -7.01 4.01
CA MET A 135 -2.73 -8.22 3.77
C MET A 135 -1.95 -9.18 2.87
N PHE A 136 -1.85 -10.44 3.30
CA PHE A 136 -1.22 -11.54 2.57
C PHE A 136 -2.11 -12.79 2.60
N GLN A 137 -1.76 -13.81 1.81
CA GLN A 137 -2.37 -15.13 1.99
C GLN A 137 -2.06 -15.68 3.38
N LYS A 138 -3.06 -16.35 3.95
CA LYS A 138 -2.97 -17.00 5.25
C LYS A 138 -1.70 -17.85 5.42
N GLU A 139 -1.37 -18.69 4.44
CA GLU A 139 -0.19 -19.56 4.53
C GLU A 139 1.13 -18.79 4.49
N PHE A 140 1.20 -17.70 3.71
CA PHE A 140 2.36 -16.82 3.72
C PHE A 140 2.51 -16.13 5.08
N SER A 141 1.41 -15.56 5.61
CA SER A 141 1.40 -14.92 6.94
C SER A 141 1.81 -15.88 8.06
N LYS A 142 1.34 -17.13 8.02
CA LYS A 142 1.73 -18.15 9.00
C LYS A 142 3.24 -18.42 8.98
N ARG A 143 3.83 -18.55 7.78
CA ARG A 143 5.28 -18.76 7.64
C ARG A 143 6.07 -17.55 8.12
N LEU A 144 5.62 -16.34 7.78
CA LEU A 144 6.28 -15.10 8.20
C LEU A 144 6.31 -14.95 9.72
N CYS A 145 5.24 -15.37 10.41
CA CYS A 145 5.12 -15.31 11.86
C CYS A 145 5.58 -16.60 12.57
N ALA A 146 6.16 -17.56 11.86
CA ALA A 146 6.58 -18.82 12.46
C ALA A 146 7.82 -18.61 13.35
N LEU A 147 7.84 -19.26 14.51
CA LEU A 147 9.04 -19.33 15.33
C LEU A 147 10.09 -20.26 14.68
N PRO A 148 11.39 -20.04 14.94
CA PRO A 148 12.43 -20.96 14.52
C PRO A 148 12.11 -22.40 14.93
N GLY A 149 12.19 -23.35 13.99
CA GLY A 149 12.01 -24.79 14.27
C GLY A 149 10.63 -25.38 13.95
N ASN A 150 9.64 -24.59 13.54
CA ASN A 150 8.38 -25.11 13.00
C ASN A 150 8.46 -25.30 11.47
N ARG A 151 8.11 -26.50 11.00
CA ARG A 151 7.88 -26.81 9.57
C ARG A 151 6.44 -26.52 9.18
#